data_AF-A0A7X7VZI3-F1
#
_entry.id   AF-A0A7X7VZI3-F1
#
_cell.length_a   1.000
_cell.length_b   1.000
_cell.length_c   1.000
_cell.angle_alpha   90.00
_cell.angle_beta   90.00
_cell.angle_gamma   90.00
#
_symmetry.space_group_name_H-M   'P 1'
#
loop_
_entity.id
_entity.type
_entity.pdbx_description
1 polymer ?
#
loop_
_entity_poly.entity_id
_entity_poly.type
_entity_poly.pdbx_seq_one_letter_code
_entity_poly.pdbx_strand_id
1 'polypeptide(L)'
;MNAYFGISRELRNFFSTNSILRYIFPLDVIIMFASLILIFLDNTVGVNIGGFLRALTYWTFILGLLMTYASLKERPLYIGLFGYGAIHLINFMKSLFGGGYFSCPGFFGFAVYAGLGYLVLRKVLAGAAARTR
;
A
#
# COMPACT_ATOMS: atom_id res chain seq x y z
N MET A 1 24.40 3.30 10.81
CA MET A 1 23.47 3.83 9.79
C MET A 1 22.25 2.92 9.73
N ASN A 2 21.04 3.46 9.84
CA ASN A 2 19.82 2.68 9.97
C ASN A 2 19.43 2.07 8.60
N ALA A 3 19.36 0.73 8.48
CA ALA A 3 19.17 0.02 7.21
C ALA A 3 17.97 0.54 6.38
N TYR A 4 16.91 0.96 7.07
CA TYR A 4 15.74 1.63 6.51
C TYR A 4 16.10 2.84 5.62
N PHE A 5 16.95 3.74 6.12
CA PHE A 5 17.36 4.95 5.39
C PHE A 5 18.27 4.64 4.20
N GLY A 6 19.06 3.55 4.31
CA GLY A 6 19.86 3.05 3.19
C GLY A 6 18.96 2.57 2.05
N ILE A 7 18.02 1.69 2.36
CA ILE A 7 17.05 1.13 1.39
C ILE A 7 16.22 2.27 0.76
N SER A 8 15.69 3.21 1.54
CA SER A 8 14.91 4.33 0.98
C SER A 8 15.74 5.21 0.05
N ARG A 9 17.02 5.43 0.36
CA ARG A 9 17.93 6.24 -0.46
C ARG A 9 18.25 5.53 -1.78
N GLU A 10 18.49 4.22 -1.75
CA GLU A 10 18.71 3.42 -2.96
C GLU A 10 17.48 3.39 -3.86
N LEU A 11 16.29 3.15 -3.30
CA LEU A 11 15.03 3.21 -4.04
C LEU A 11 14.79 4.59 -4.65
N ARG A 12 15.02 5.66 -3.88
CA ARG A 12 14.89 7.03 -4.38
C ARG A 12 15.87 7.31 -5.52
N ASN A 13 17.13 6.86 -5.40
CA ASN A 13 18.10 6.97 -6.47
C ASN A 13 17.60 6.24 -7.73
N PHE A 14 17.18 4.98 -7.60
CA PHE A 14 16.61 4.20 -8.70
C PHE A 14 15.45 4.91 -9.42
N PHE A 15 14.48 5.45 -8.66
CA PHE A 15 13.36 6.19 -9.23
C PHE A 15 13.78 7.52 -9.88
N SER A 16 14.83 8.17 -9.37
CA SER A 16 15.31 9.46 -9.91
C SER A 16 16.21 9.33 -11.14
N THR A 17 16.94 8.22 -11.28
CA THR A 17 17.84 7.96 -12.41
C THR A 17 17.09 7.54 -13.67
N ASN A 18 15.94 6.88 -13.51
CA ASN A 18 15.13 6.44 -14.64
C ASN A 18 14.29 7.61 -15.21
N SER A 19 14.37 7.84 -16.53
CA SER A 19 13.71 8.97 -17.20
C SER A 19 12.19 8.98 -17.03
N ILE A 20 11.54 7.81 -17.05
CA ILE A 20 10.08 7.69 -16.91
C ILE A 20 9.67 7.82 -15.44
N LEU A 21 10.33 7.06 -14.56
CA LEU A 21 9.97 7.03 -13.15
C LEU A 21 10.23 8.37 -12.45
N ARG A 22 11.19 9.16 -12.93
CA ARG A 22 11.48 10.50 -12.39
C ARG A 22 10.30 11.45 -12.49
N TYR A 23 9.52 11.42 -13.57
CA TYR A 23 8.33 12.26 -13.73
C TYR A 23 7.15 11.77 -12.90
N ILE A 24 7.09 10.46 -12.66
CA ILE A 24 6.01 9.79 -11.93
C ILE A 24 6.24 9.86 -10.41
N PHE A 25 7.50 9.93 -9.97
CA PHE A 25 7.89 9.92 -8.56
C PHE A 25 7.17 10.96 -7.67
N PRO A 26 6.94 12.21 -8.11
CA PRO A 26 6.20 13.19 -7.31
C PRO A 26 4.72 12.84 -7.10
N LEU A 27 4.16 11.98 -7.97
CA LEU A 27 2.77 11.52 -7.94
C LEU A 27 2.59 10.24 -7.11
N ASP A 28 3.62 9.79 -6.39
CA ASP A 28 3.64 8.59 -5.55
C ASP A 28 2.35 8.36 -4.74
N VAL A 29 1.94 9.35 -3.94
CA VAL A 29 0.76 9.27 -3.07
C VAL A 29 -0.53 9.23 -3.90
N ILE A 30 -0.60 10.01 -4.98
CA ILE A 30 -1.77 10.06 -5.87
C ILE A 30 -1.95 8.71 -6.56
N ILE A 31 -0.87 8.14 -7.10
CA ILE A 31 -0.89 6.84 -7.77
C ILE A 31 -1.29 5.74 -6.80
N MET A 32 -0.74 5.76 -5.58
CA MET A 32 -1.10 4.82 -4.54
C MET A 32 -2.60 4.89 -4.20
N PHE A 33 -3.14 6.09 -3.91
CA PHE A 33 -4.54 6.22 -3.52
C PHE A 33 -5.51 6.01 -4.68
N ALA A 34 -5.22 6.52 -5.88
CA ALA A 34 -6.05 6.29 -7.06
C ALA A 34 -6.14 4.80 -7.39
N SER A 35 -5.02 4.09 -7.33
CA SER A 35 -5.01 2.64 -7.54
C SER A 35 -5.77 1.90 -6.44
N LEU A 36 -5.61 2.33 -5.19
CA LEU A 36 -6.33 1.74 -4.06
C LEU A 36 -7.86 1.91 -4.19
N ILE A 37 -8.32 3.08 -4.63
CA ILE A 37 -9.74 3.36 -4.89
C ILE A 37 -10.25 2.44 -6.01
N LEU A 38 -9.51 2.31 -7.11
CA LEU A 38 -9.89 1.42 -8.22
C LEU A 38 -9.97 -0.04 -7.78
N ILE A 39 -8.99 -0.51 -6.99
CA ILE A 39 -9.02 -1.85 -6.39
C ILE A 39 -10.25 -2.03 -5.50
N PHE A 40 -10.60 -1.02 -4.71
CA PHE A 40 -11.77 -1.05 -3.84
C PHE A 40 -13.07 -1.13 -4.65
N LEU A 41 -13.21 -0.32 -5.70
CA LEU A 41 -14.39 -0.33 -6.58
C LEU A 41 -14.54 -1.70 -7.25
N ASP A 42 -13.45 -2.27 -7.74
CA ASP A 42 -13.48 -3.56 -8.43
C ASP A 42 -13.74 -4.74 -7.48
N ASN A 43 -13.04 -4.82 -6.34
CA ASN A 43 -13.18 -5.95 -5.41
C ASN A 43 -14.37 -5.83 -4.46
N THR A 44 -14.71 -4.62 -4.02
CA THR A 44 -15.69 -4.42 -2.95
C THR A 44 -17.06 -4.04 -3.50
N VAL A 45 -17.09 -3.10 -4.45
CA VAL A 45 -18.34 -2.57 -5.04
C VAL A 45 -18.82 -3.41 -6.23
N GLY A 46 -17.91 -4.16 -6.88
CA GLY A 46 -18.25 -5.03 -8.01
C GLY A 46 -18.18 -4.36 -9.36
N VAL A 47 -17.43 -3.26 -9.49
CA VAL A 47 -17.19 -2.59 -10.78
C VAL A 47 -16.18 -3.41 -11.58
N ASN A 48 -16.65 -4.13 -12.61
CA ASN A 48 -15.75 -4.92 -13.45
C ASN A 48 -14.94 -4.02 -14.38
N ILE A 49 -13.69 -3.74 -14.01
CA ILE A 49 -12.74 -2.97 -14.83
C ILE A 49 -12.01 -3.85 -15.86
N GLY A 50 -12.23 -5.16 -15.87
CA GLY A 50 -11.57 -6.10 -16.76
C GLY A 50 -10.19 -6.57 -16.24
N GLY A 51 -9.77 -7.76 -16.66
CA GLY A 51 -8.58 -8.44 -16.12
C GLY A 51 -7.28 -7.68 -16.34
N PHE A 52 -7.10 -7.05 -17.50
CA PHE A 52 -5.91 -6.26 -17.80
C PHE A 52 -5.80 -5.02 -16.91
N LEU A 53 -6.88 -4.22 -16.79
CA LEU A 53 -6.87 -3.03 -15.95
C LEU A 53 -6.74 -3.39 -14.48
N ARG A 54 -7.39 -4.47 -14.01
CA ARG A 54 -7.20 -4.99 -12.65
C ARG A 54 -5.72 -5.28 -12.36
N ALA A 55 -5.04 -6.00 -13.26
CA ALA A 55 -3.62 -6.29 -13.09
C ALA A 55 -2.77 -5.01 -13.11
N LEU A 56 -3.05 -4.09 -14.04
CA LEU A 56 -2.35 -2.81 -14.12
C LEU A 56 -2.51 -1.99 -12.84
N THR A 57 -3.74 -1.85 -12.34
CA THR A 57 -4.06 -1.14 -11.09
C THR A 57 -3.34 -1.75 -9.89
N TYR A 58 -3.25 -3.07 -9.82
CA TYR A 58 -2.48 -3.73 -8.76
C TYR A 58 -1.00 -3.36 -8.83
N TRP A 59 -0.37 -3.44 -10.00
CA TRP A 59 1.04 -3.09 -10.14
C TRP A 59 1.32 -1.60 -9.92
N THR A 60 0.41 -0.72 -10.34
CA THR A 60 0.53 0.73 -10.06
C THR A 60 0.37 1.02 -8.57
N PHE A 61 -0.48 0.28 -7.85
CA PHE A 61 -0.58 0.38 -6.39
C PHE A 61 0.73 -0.01 -5.69
N ILE A 62 1.34 -1.14 -6.07
CA ILE A 62 2.62 -1.58 -5.51
C ILE A 62 3.73 -0.56 -5.82
N LEU A 63 3.78 -0.04 -7.04
CA LEU A 63 4.71 1.04 -7.40
C LEU A 63 4.47 2.30 -6.55
N GLY A 64 3.22 2.71 -6.37
CA GLY A 64 2.85 3.83 -5.52
C GLY A 64 3.30 3.65 -4.06
N LEU A 65 3.16 2.44 -3.49
CA LEU A 65 3.66 2.11 -2.16
C LEU A 65 5.18 2.25 -2.07
N LEU A 66 5.92 1.69 -3.04
CA LEU A 66 7.38 1.75 -3.08
C LEU A 66 7.90 3.19 -3.24
N MET A 67 7.27 3.98 -4.10
CA MET A 67 7.63 5.39 -4.27
C MET A 67 7.32 6.20 -3.01
N THR A 68 6.16 5.98 -2.38
CA THR A 68 5.77 6.66 -1.13
C THR A 68 6.75 6.31 0.01
N TYR A 69 7.19 5.05 0.06
CA TYR A 69 8.23 4.59 0.98
C TYR A 69 9.58 5.27 0.70
N ALA A 70 10.01 5.34 -0.57
CA ALA A 70 11.26 5.98 -0.98
C ALA A 70 11.27 7.50 -0.72
N SER A 71 10.11 8.15 -0.82
CA SER A 71 9.89 9.55 -0.47
C SER A 71 9.81 9.80 1.04
N LEU A 72 9.89 8.75 1.88
CA LEU A 72 9.76 8.83 3.34
C LEU A 72 8.43 9.45 3.80
N LYS A 73 7.37 9.33 2.99
CA LYS A 73 6.03 9.83 3.32
C LYS A 73 5.29 8.80 4.16
N GLU A 74 5.69 8.67 5.43
CA GLU A 74 5.22 7.60 6.31
C GLU A 74 3.71 7.63 6.59
N ARG A 75 3.12 8.84 6.68
CA ARG A 75 1.68 9.00 6.93
C ARG A 75 0.80 8.38 5.84
N PRO A 76 0.90 8.80 4.56
CA PRO A 76 0.11 8.18 3.51
C PRO A 76 0.46 6.70 3.35
N LEU A 77 1.70 6.29 3.59
CA LEU A 77 2.12 4.90 3.47
C LEU A 77 1.34 3.95 4.41
N TYR A 78 1.22 4.26 5.71
CA TYR A 78 0.47 3.38 6.61
C TYR A 78 -1.03 3.38 6.29
N ILE A 79 -1.57 4.50 5.81
CA ILE A 79 -2.98 4.60 5.40
C ILE A 79 -3.23 3.71 4.17
N GLY A 80 -2.35 3.75 3.18
CA GLY A 80 -2.44 2.90 1.99
C GLY A 80 -2.35 1.41 2.33
N LEU A 81 -1.44 1.03 3.23
CA LEU A 81 -1.30 -0.34 3.72
C LEU A 81 -2.54 -0.81 4.48
N PHE A 82 -3.08 0.00 5.40
CA PHE A 82 -4.32 -0.35 6.09
C PHE A 82 -5.53 -0.40 5.16
N GLY A 83 -5.63 0.52 4.19
CA GLY A 83 -6.71 0.50 3.22
C GLY A 83 -6.70 -0.79 2.39
N TYR A 84 -5.53 -1.22 1.91
CA TYR A 84 -5.43 -2.47 1.17
C TYR A 84 -5.65 -3.70 2.06
N GLY A 85 -5.14 -3.68 3.30
CA GLY A 85 -5.45 -4.69 4.31
C GLY A 85 -6.96 -4.80 4.58
N ALA A 86 -7.66 -3.67 4.68
CA ALA A 86 -9.11 -3.65 4.88
C ALA A 86 -9.87 -4.27 3.71
N ILE A 87 -9.42 -4.07 2.46
CA ILE A 87 -10.00 -4.74 1.28
C ILE A 87 -9.86 -6.26 1.41
N HIS A 88 -8.69 -6.76 1.80
CA HIS A 88 -8.47 -8.18 2.06
C HIS A 88 -9.35 -8.71 3.19
N LEU A 89 -9.52 -7.94 4.26
CA LEU A 89 -10.41 -8.30 5.37
C LEU A 89 -11.86 -8.38 4.92
N ILE A 90 -12.36 -7.39 4.16
CA ILE A 90 -13.72 -7.39 3.63
C ILE A 90 -13.94 -8.61 2.75
N ASN A 91 -13.01 -8.92 1.85
CA ASN A 91 -13.09 -10.10 1.00
C ASN A 91 -13.08 -11.39 1.82
N PHE A 92 -12.23 -11.48 2.84
CA PHE A 92 -12.21 -12.61 3.77
C PHE A 92 -13.55 -12.77 4.50
N MET A 93 -14.16 -11.67 4.96
CA MET A 93 -15.46 -11.70 5.64
C MET A 93 -16.59 -12.08 4.70
N LYS A 94 -16.58 -11.62 3.45
CA LYS A 94 -17.51 -12.07 2.41
C LYS A 94 -17.39 -13.57 2.17
N SER A 95 -16.18 -14.12 2.06
CA SER A 95 -15.97 -15.57 1.90
C SER A 95 -16.43 -16.35 3.13
N LEU A 96 -16.12 -15.87 4.33
CA LEU A 96 -16.43 -16.57 5.58
C LEU A 96 -17.93 -16.61 5.85
N PHE A 97 -18.61 -15.46 5.76
CA PHE A 97 -20.02 -15.35 6.12
C PHE A 97 -20.98 -15.56 4.95
N GLY A 98 -20.57 -15.21 3.72
CA GLY A 98 -21.40 -15.40 2.53
C GLY A 98 -21.20 -16.76 1.87
N GLY A 99 -19.96 -17.26 1.84
CA GLY A 99 -19.60 -18.52 1.18
C GLY A 99 -19.43 -19.71 2.13
N GLY A 100 -19.35 -19.47 3.44
CA GLY A 100 -19.18 -20.53 4.45
C GLY A 100 -17.79 -21.18 4.49
N TYR A 101 -16.76 -20.57 3.88
CA TYR A 101 -15.40 -21.11 3.88
C TYR A 101 -14.35 -20.08 4.29
N PHE A 102 -13.30 -20.59 4.95
CA PHE A 102 -12.18 -19.79 5.41
C PHE A 102 -11.19 -19.52 4.28
N SER A 103 -11.10 -18.28 3.83
CA SER A 103 -10.12 -17.87 2.80
C SER A 103 -8.77 -17.57 3.45
N CYS A 104 -7.89 -18.58 3.49
CA CYS A 104 -6.50 -18.42 3.96
C CYS A 104 -5.75 -17.29 3.21
N PRO A 105 -5.83 -17.17 1.86
CA PRO A 105 -5.18 -16.07 1.15
C PRO A 105 -5.72 -14.69 1.54
N GLY A 106 -7.03 -14.55 1.77
CA GLY A 106 -7.65 -13.30 2.20
C GLY A 106 -7.18 -12.88 3.59
N PHE A 107 -7.18 -13.81 4.54
CA PHE A 107 -6.70 -13.55 5.90
C PHE A 107 -5.20 -13.25 5.95
N PHE A 108 -4.39 -14.02 5.21
CA PHE A 108 -2.96 -13.79 5.13
C PHE A 108 -2.64 -12.41 4.53
N GLY A 109 -3.30 -12.04 3.44
CA GLY A 109 -3.17 -10.70 2.84
C GLY A 109 -3.48 -9.61 3.86
N PHE A 110 -4.61 -9.71 4.57
CA PHE A 110 -4.95 -8.78 5.64
C PHE A 110 -3.85 -8.69 6.70
N ALA A 111 -3.38 -9.83 7.23
CA ALA A 111 -2.36 -9.87 8.27
C ALA A 111 -1.04 -9.21 7.82
N VAL A 112 -0.61 -9.46 6.58
CA VAL A 112 0.61 -8.87 6.02
C VAL A 112 0.47 -7.36 5.89
N TYR A 113 -0.56 -6.86 5.22
CA TYR A 113 -0.69 -5.42 4.97
C TYR A 113 -1.03 -4.63 6.24
N ALA A 114 -1.85 -5.18 7.14
CA ALA A 114 -2.10 -4.58 8.45
C ALA A 114 -0.85 -4.61 9.34
N GLY A 115 -0.07 -5.69 9.32
CA GLY A 115 1.18 -5.80 10.05
C GLY A 115 2.22 -4.77 9.57
N LEU A 116 2.41 -4.66 8.25
CA LEU A 116 3.28 -3.63 7.66
C LEU A 116 2.79 -2.22 7.99
N GLY A 117 1.47 -1.96 7.88
CA GLY A 117 0.86 -0.68 8.25
C GLY A 117 1.09 -0.32 9.72
N TYR A 118 0.95 -1.29 10.62
CA TYR A 118 1.21 -1.12 12.04
C TYR A 118 2.67 -0.79 12.35
N LEU A 119 3.63 -1.45 11.69
CA LEU A 119 5.06 -1.15 11.86
C LEU A 119 5.38 0.30 11.45
N VAL A 120 4.79 0.76 10.35
CA VAL A 120 4.95 2.16 9.90
C VAL A 120 4.27 3.12 10.88
N LEU A 121 3.05 2.84 11.32
CA LEU A 121 2.32 3.66 12.29
C LEU A 121 3.09 3.79 13.61
N ARG A 122 3.58 2.67 14.16
CA ARG A 122 4.37 2.65 15.39
C ARG A 122 5.60 3.56 15.27
N LYS A 123 6.26 3.54 14.12
CA LYS A 123 7.40 4.42 13.85
C LYS A 123 6.99 5.90 13.83
N VAL A 124 5.90 6.24 13.15
CA VAL A 124 5.37 7.62 13.11
C VAL A 124 5.05 8.12 14.52
N LEU A 125 4.40 7.29 15.34
CA LEU A 125 4.04 7.63 16.71
C LEU A 125 5.27 7.80 17.61
N ALA A 126 6.27 6.92 17.49
CA ALA A 126 7.54 7.04 18.22
C ALA A 126 8.29 8.33 17.84
N GLY A 127 8.33 8.67 16.55
CA GLY A 127 8.91 9.92 16.06
C GLY A 127 8.17 11.17 16.53
N ALA A 128 6.84 11.11 16.66
CA ALA A 128 6.04 12.20 17.21
C ALA A 128 6.32 12.42 18.70
N ALA A 129 6.34 11.34 19.50
CA ALA A 129 6.62 11.40 20.94
C ALA A 129 8.03 11.92 21.27
N ALA A 130 9.01 11.64 20.40
CA ALA A 130 10.37 12.16 20.54
C ALA A 130 10.50 13.67 20.25
N ARG A 131 9.56 14.27 19.52
CA ARG A 131 9.57 15.72 19.22
C ARG A 131 8.86 16.56 20.28
N THR A 132 8.12 15.92 21.18
CA THR A 132 7.39 16.57 22.29
C THR A 132 8.15 16.53 23.62
N ARG A 133 9.35 15.95 23.64
CA ARG A 133 10.31 16.00 24.75
C ARG A 133 11.43 16.94 24.39
#